data_AF-A0A836KK17-F1
#
_entry.id   AF-A0A836KK17-F1
#
_cell.length_a   1.000
_cell.length_b   1.000
_cell.length_c   1.000
_cell.angle_alpha   90.00
_cell.angle_beta   90.00
_cell.angle_gamma   90.00
#
_symmetry.space_group_name_H-M   'P 1'
#
loop_
_entity.id
_entity.type
_entity.pdbx_description
1 polymer ?
#
loop_
_entity_poly.entity_id
_entity_poly.type
_entity_poly.pdbx_seq_one_letter_code
_entity_poly.pdbx_strand_id
1 'polypeptide(L)'
;MSGTDGLESIPQRITPDQELAVLKLILALRSLGDVESSEKVRRRVREALLKSSDDSEAMSKVEEIIRRGKRTQSKLDGSYEERQRRKRKKREQNLASASRLVDVEAGSGEESEGSASTEEDGAEE
;
A
#
# COMPACT_ATOMS: atom_id res chain seq x y z
N MET A 1 -9.76 -51.18 -8.72
CA MET A 1 -9.65 -49.70 -8.63
C MET A 1 -9.04 -49.40 -7.28
N SER A 2 -7.72 -49.17 -7.25
CA SER A 2 -6.95 -49.04 -6.02
C SER A 2 -7.13 -47.64 -5.46
N GLY A 3 -7.86 -47.53 -4.35
CA GLY A 3 -8.05 -46.28 -3.64
C GLY A 3 -6.71 -45.75 -3.10
N THR A 4 -6.33 -44.55 -3.51
CA THR A 4 -5.21 -43.77 -2.96
C THR A 4 -5.64 -43.06 -1.67
N ASP A 5 -6.41 -43.72 -0.80
CA ASP A 5 -7.17 -43.09 0.28
C ASP A 5 -6.44 -43.16 1.65
N GLY A 6 -5.13 -43.34 1.67
CA GLY A 6 -4.40 -43.65 2.91
C GLY A 6 -2.99 -43.10 3.06
N LEU A 7 -2.51 -42.23 2.18
CA LEU A 7 -1.25 -41.53 2.43
C LEU A 7 -1.59 -40.21 3.12
N GLU A 8 -1.19 -40.08 4.39
CA GLU A 8 -1.22 -38.80 5.10
C GLU A 8 -0.61 -37.72 4.19
N SER A 9 -1.38 -36.68 3.86
CA SER A 9 -0.87 -35.60 3.03
C SER A 9 0.30 -34.96 3.75
N ILE A 10 1.50 -35.12 3.19
CA ILE A 10 2.70 -34.46 3.72
C ILE A 10 2.43 -32.95 3.65
N PRO A 11 2.52 -32.22 4.79
CA PRO A 11 2.34 -30.78 4.76
C PRO A 11 3.38 -30.15 3.84
N GLN A 12 2.90 -29.33 2.91
CA GLN A 12 3.78 -28.52 2.07
C GLN A 12 4.54 -27.51 2.93
N ARG A 13 5.70 -27.07 2.44
CA ARG A 13 6.59 -26.15 3.13
C ARG A 13 6.39 -24.73 2.62
N ILE A 14 6.64 -23.78 3.51
CA ILE A 14 6.69 -22.36 3.19
C ILE A 14 8.03 -21.80 3.65
N THR A 15 8.37 -20.59 3.21
CA THR A 15 9.64 -19.99 3.62
C THR A 15 9.62 -19.59 5.09
N PRO A 16 10.77 -19.58 5.79
CA PRO A 16 10.86 -19.11 7.17
C PRO A 16 10.33 -17.68 7.36
N ASP A 17 10.50 -16.82 6.35
CA ASP A 17 9.96 -15.45 6.36
C ASP A 17 8.42 -15.43 6.37
N GLN A 18 7.79 -16.33 5.62
CA GLN A 18 6.34 -16.48 5.61
C GLN A 18 5.83 -17.04 6.94
N GLU A 19 6.52 -18.02 7.54
CA GLU A 19 6.19 -18.54 8.88
C GLU A 19 6.23 -17.42 9.93
N LEU A 20 7.32 -16.64 9.94
CA LEU A 20 7.49 -15.51 10.85
C LEU A 20 6.40 -14.44 10.63
N ALA A 21 6.05 -14.15 9.37
CA ALA A 21 5.01 -13.21 9.03
C ALA A 21 3.62 -13.66 9.52
N VAL A 22 3.31 -14.96 9.40
CA VAL A 22 2.07 -15.55 9.93
C VAL A 22 2.01 -15.44 11.45
N LEU A 23 3.10 -15.78 12.15
CA LEU A 23 3.16 -15.70 13.61
C LEU A 23 2.97 -14.26 14.11
N LYS A 24 3.70 -13.30 13.52
CA LYS A 24 3.55 -11.88 13.84
C LYS A 24 2.13 -11.38 13.61
N LEU A 25 1.50 -11.78 12.51
CA LEU A 25 0.13 -11.41 12.19
C LEU A 25 -0.89 -11.97 13.20
N ILE A 26 -0.77 -13.25 13.58
CA ILE A 26 -1.65 -13.88 14.58
C ILE A 26 -1.53 -13.17 15.92
N LEU A 27 -0.31 -12.89 16.36
CA LEU A 27 -0.04 -12.17 17.61
C LEU A 27 -0.59 -10.74 17.57
N ALA A 28 -0.39 -10.02 16.45
CA ALA A 28 -0.90 -8.67 16.28
C ALA A 28 -2.44 -8.62 16.36
N LEU A 29 -3.14 -9.51 15.65
CA LEU A 29 -4.60 -9.59 15.68
C LEU A 29 -5.12 -9.87 17.10
N ARG A 30 -4.47 -10.77 17.84
CA ARG A 30 -4.81 -11.03 19.25
C ARG A 30 -4.58 -9.83 20.15
N SER A 31 -3.45 -9.13 19.99
CA SER A 31 -3.16 -7.92 20.78
C SER A 31 -4.16 -6.79 20.53
N LEU A 32 -4.77 -6.76 19.34
CA LEU A 32 -5.82 -5.80 18.96
C LEU A 32 -7.23 -6.28 19.36
N GLY A 33 -7.35 -7.42 20.04
CA GLY A 33 -8.61 -7.98 20.51
C GLY A 33 -9.38 -8.84 19.47
N ASP A 34 -8.88 -8.95 18.24
CA ASP A 34 -9.51 -9.75 17.18
C ASP A 34 -9.02 -11.21 17.20
N VAL A 35 -9.49 -11.94 18.21
CA VAL A 35 -9.15 -13.36 18.42
C VAL A 35 -9.68 -14.23 17.29
N GLU A 36 -10.90 -13.97 16.81
CA GLU A 36 -11.54 -14.76 15.75
C GLU A 36 -10.74 -14.70 14.44
N SER A 37 -10.33 -13.50 14.00
CA SER A 37 -9.48 -13.38 12.82
C SER A 37 -8.13 -14.07 13.00
N SER A 38 -7.57 -14.05 14.21
CA SER A 38 -6.31 -14.75 14.51
C SER A 38 -6.43 -16.27 14.30
N GLU A 39 -7.54 -16.86 14.76
CA GLU A 39 -7.82 -18.29 14.60
C GLU A 39 -8.13 -18.64 13.15
N LYS A 40 -8.86 -17.76 12.46
CA LYS A 40 -9.15 -17.90 11.02
C LYS A 40 -7.88 -17.89 10.18
N VAL A 41 -6.89 -17.04 10.51
CA VAL A 41 -5.56 -17.05 9.87
C VAL A 41 -4.88 -18.39 10.11
N ARG A 42 -4.80 -18.85 11.37
CA ARG A 42 -4.18 -20.15 11.70
C ARG A 42 -4.83 -21.31 10.94
N ARG A 43 -6.18 -21.36 10.92
CA ARG A 43 -6.92 -22.42 10.22
C ARG A 43 -6.64 -22.41 8.71
N ARG A 44 -6.70 -21.23 8.08
CA ARG A 44 -6.45 -21.11 6.64
C ARG A 44 -5.02 -21.44 6.25
N VAL A 45 -4.03 -21.08 7.07
CA VAL A 45 -2.63 -21.46 6.82
C VAL A 45 -2.50 -22.97 6.90
N ARG A 46 -3.03 -23.62 7.95
CA ARG A 46 -3.03 -25.10 8.04
C ARG A 46 -3.71 -25.74 6.83
N GLU A 47 -4.86 -25.24 6.41
CA GLU A 47 -5.55 -25.72 5.20
C GLU A 47 -4.69 -25.54 3.94
N ALA A 48 -4.01 -24.41 3.79
CA ALA A 48 -3.12 -24.15 2.66
C ALA A 48 -1.92 -25.12 2.64
N LEU A 49 -1.34 -25.46 3.79
CA LEU A 49 -0.21 -26.40 3.84
C LEU A 49 -0.65 -27.85 3.56
N LEU A 50 -1.86 -28.25 3.97
CA LEU A 50 -2.35 -29.62 3.78
C LEU A 50 -2.99 -29.88 2.42
N LYS A 51 -3.62 -28.86 1.82
CA LYS A 51 -4.43 -29.02 0.59
C LYS A 51 -3.74 -28.51 -0.68
N SER A 52 -2.52 -28.02 -0.58
CA SER A 52 -1.78 -27.56 -1.78
C SER A 52 -1.05 -28.73 -2.43
N SER A 53 -1.01 -28.70 -3.76
CA SER A 53 -0.38 -29.73 -4.57
C SER A 53 1.15 -29.69 -4.48
N ASP A 54 1.73 -28.50 -4.28
CA ASP A 54 3.15 -28.28 -4.09
C ASP A 54 3.45 -27.10 -3.14
N ASP A 55 4.74 -26.92 -2.82
CA ASP A 55 5.24 -25.82 -2.00
C ASP A 55 4.95 -24.44 -2.60
N SER A 56 4.99 -24.30 -3.94
CA SER A 56 4.77 -23.02 -4.62
C SER A 56 3.33 -22.52 -4.46
N GLU A 57 2.37 -23.43 -4.62
CA GLU A 57 0.96 -23.18 -4.41
C GLU A 57 0.68 -22.86 -2.93
N ALA A 58 1.31 -23.60 -2.01
CA ALA A 58 1.21 -23.34 -0.57
C ALA A 58 1.73 -21.94 -0.22
N MET A 59 2.91 -21.56 -0.71
CA MET A 59 3.51 -20.24 -0.52
C MET A 59 2.61 -19.13 -1.06
N SER A 60 2.04 -19.30 -2.25
CA SER A 60 1.13 -18.31 -2.87
C SER A 60 -0.16 -18.11 -2.05
N LYS A 61 -0.78 -19.21 -1.60
CA LYS A 61 -1.97 -19.15 -0.73
C LYS A 61 -1.66 -18.51 0.62
N VAL A 62 -0.53 -18.85 1.24
CA VAL A 62 -0.10 -18.26 2.50
C VAL A 62 0.16 -16.76 2.35
N GLU A 63 0.78 -16.33 1.26
CA GLU A 63 0.98 -14.91 0.99
C GLU A 63 -0.35 -14.16 0.84
N GLU A 64 -1.35 -14.76 0.19
CA GLU A 64 -2.69 -14.18 0.13
C GLU A 64 -3.35 -14.06 1.50
N ILE A 65 -3.21 -15.09 2.36
CA ILE A 65 -3.72 -15.06 3.73
C ILE A 65 -3.05 -13.93 4.52
N ILE A 66 -1.72 -13.79 4.42
CA ILE A 66 -0.97 -12.71 5.08
C ILE A 66 -1.47 -11.35 4.59
N ARG A 67 -1.65 -11.17 3.27
CA ARG A 67 -2.09 -9.90 2.68
C ARG A 67 -3.49 -9.51 3.17
N ARG A 68 -4.42 -10.48 3.23
CA ARG A 68 -5.78 -10.26 3.73
C ARG A 68 -5.75 -9.94 5.23
N GLY A 69 -4.98 -10.68 6.03
CA GLY A 69 -4.86 -10.44 7.47
C GLY A 69 -4.23 -9.09 7.80
N LYS A 70 -3.19 -8.65 7.06
CA LYS A 70 -2.60 -7.31 7.22
C LYS A 70 -3.61 -6.20 6.94
N ARG A 71 -4.56 -6.39 6.02
CA ARG A 71 -5.66 -5.43 5.80
C ARG A 71 -6.58 -5.36 7.01
N THR A 72 -6.95 -6.50 7.60
CA THR A 72 -7.74 -6.55 8.84
C THR A 72 -7.00 -5.85 9.98
N GLN A 73 -5.73 -6.21 10.21
CA GLN A 73 -4.87 -5.56 11.20
C GLN A 73 -4.85 -4.03 11.01
N SER A 74 -4.64 -3.55 9.78
CA SER A 74 -4.56 -2.12 9.51
C SER A 74 -5.85 -1.34 9.80
N LYS A 75 -7.00 -2.01 9.75
CA LYS A 75 -8.29 -1.39 10.10
C LYS A 75 -8.46 -1.30 11.62
N LEU A 76 -7.97 -2.31 12.34
CA LEU A 76 -8.08 -2.39 13.79
C LEU A 76 -7.10 -1.45 14.50
N ASP A 77 -5.88 -1.32 13.98
CA ASP A 77 -4.84 -0.45 14.56
C ASP A 77 -4.98 1.03 14.16
N GLY A 78 -6.01 1.39 13.39
CA GLY A 78 -6.24 2.75 12.90
C GLY A 78 -5.24 3.24 11.83
N SER A 79 -4.22 2.45 11.48
CA SER A 79 -3.22 2.81 10.47
C SER A 79 -3.82 2.97 9.08
N TYR A 80 -4.94 2.28 8.80
CA TYR A 80 -5.72 2.44 7.58
C TYR A 80 -6.28 3.86 7.45
N GLU A 81 -6.93 4.35 8.51
CA GLU A 81 -7.50 5.70 8.55
C GLU A 81 -6.40 6.76 8.51
N GLU A 82 -5.30 6.54 9.23
CA GLU A 82 -4.17 7.45 9.22
C GLU A 82 -3.53 7.55 7.84
N ARG A 83 -3.41 6.43 7.13
CA ARG A 83 -2.92 6.40 5.74
C ARG A 83 -3.86 7.17 4.80
N GLN A 84 -5.18 7.02 4.96
CA GLN A 84 -6.17 7.77 4.18
C GLN A 84 -6.07 9.27 4.47
N ARG A 85 -5.96 9.66 5.74
CA ARG A 85 -5.77 11.05 6.16
C ARG A 85 -4.50 11.66 5.55
N ARG A 86 -3.37 10.94 5.58
CA ARG A 86 -2.12 11.38 4.95
C ARG A 86 -2.26 11.56 3.44
N LYS A 87 -2.94 10.63 2.75
CA LYS A 87 -3.23 10.76 1.31
C LYS A 87 -4.09 11.98 1.01
N ARG A 88 -5.13 12.24 1.81
CA ARG A 88 -6.00 13.42 1.66
C ARG A 88 -5.20 14.72 1.85
N LYS A 89 -4.41 14.81 2.92
CA LYS A 89 -3.53 15.96 3.18
C LYS A 89 -2.56 16.22 2.02
N LYS A 90 -1.97 15.16 1.44
CA LYS A 90 -1.09 15.29 0.27
C LYS A 90 -1.83 15.79 -0.97
N ARG A 91 -3.06 15.33 -1.21
CA ARG A 91 -3.91 15.83 -2.31
C ARG A 91 -4.26 17.30 -2.13
N GLU A 92 -4.63 17.71 -0.92
CA GLU A 92 -4.94 19.10 -0.59
C GLU A 92 -3.71 20.01 -0.76
N GLN A 93 -2.53 19.56 -0.33
CA GLN A 93 -1.26 20.27 -0.57
C GLN A 93 -0.95 20.41 -2.06
N ASN A 94 -1.12 19.34 -2.84
CA ASN A 94 -0.90 19.37 -4.28
C ASN A 94 -1.88 20.30 -5.01
N LEU A 95 -3.15 20.32 -4.59
CA LEU A 95 -4.16 21.25 -5.10
C LEU A 95 -3.81 22.71 -4.75
N ALA A 96 -3.41 22.97 -3.51
CA ALA A 96 -2.98 24.29 -3.08
C ALA A 96 -1.73 24.77 -3.82
N SER A 97 -0.76 23.89 -4.09
CA SER A 97 0.41 24.24 -4.90
C SER A 97 0.06 24.48 -6.37
N ALA A 98 -0.88 23.71 -6.93
CA ALA A 98 -1.35 23.92 -8.30
C ALA A 98 -2.14 25.22 -8.44
N SER A 99 -3.03 25.53 -7.48
CA SER A 99 -3.75 26.81 -7.43
C SER A 99 -2.78 27.99 -7.35
N ARG A 100 -1.74 27.90 -6.51
CA ARG A 100 -0.71 28.95 -6.43
C ARG A 100 0.04 29.15 -7.75
N LEU A 101 0.32 28.10 -8.50
CA LEU A 101 0.96 28.22 -9.81
C LEU A 101 0.05 28.93 -10.82
N VAL A 102 -1.24 28.62 -10.80
CA VAL A 102 -2.24 29.29 -11.64
C VAL A 102 -2.42 30.76 -11.24
N ASP A 103 -2.41 31.07 -9.94
CA ASP A 103 -2.48 32.46 -9.45
C ASP A 103 -1.23 33.28 -9.80
N VAL A 104 -0.05 32.66 -9.83
CA VAL A 104 1.20 33.30 -10.31
C VAL A 104 1.16 33.54 -11.82
N GLU A 105 0.58 32.62 -12.59
CA GLU A 105 0.42 32.78 -14.04
C GLU A 105 -0.66 33.82 -14.39
N ALA A 106 -1.76 33.88 -13.63
CA ALA A 106 -2.81 34.88 -13.79
C ALA A 106 -2.43 36.27 -13.25
N GLY A 107 -1.48 36.36 -12.32
CA GLY A 107 -0.88 37.62 -11.83
C GLY A 107 0.30 38.12 -12.67
N SER A 108 0.76 37.36 -13.67
CA SER A 108 1.82 37.76 -14.61
C SER A 108 1.24 38.31 -15.94
N GLY A 109 0.07 38.95 -15.86
CA GLY A 109 -0.64 39.55 -16.98
C GLY A 109 -0.93 41.04 -16.81
N GLU A 110 -0.23 41.76 -15.92
CA GLU A 110 -0.35 43.22 -15.80
C GLU A 110 0.59 43.91 -16.80
N GLU A 111 0.03 44.18 -17.99
CA GLU A 111 0.19 45.40 -18.81
C GLU A 111 1.46 46.26 -18.62
N SER A 112 2.52 45.97 -19.39
CA SER A 112 3.58 46.93 -19.69
C SER A 112 3.19 47.81 -20.89
N GLU A 113 2.17 48.65 -20.72
CA GLU A 113 1.91 49.81 -21.58
C GLU A 113 2.75 50.99 -21.06
N GLY A 114 3.81 51.37 -21.79
CA GLY A 114 4.72 52.42 -21.36
C GLY A 114 5.78 52.78 -22.40
N SER A 115 5.34 53.32 -23.54
CA SER A 115 6.20 53.98 -24.53
C SER A 115 6.90 55.20 -23.93
N ALA A 116 8.21 55.32 -24.13
CA ALA A 116 8.92 56.59 -24.16
C ALA A 116 10.06 56.53 -25.18
N SER A 117 9.77 57.00 -26.40
CA SER A 117 10.75 57.37 -27.41
C SER A 117 11.68 58.46 -26.88
N THR A 118 12.97 58.39 -27.18
CA THR A 118 13.80 59.58 -27.43
C THR A 118 14.91 59.18 -28.41
N GLU A 119 14.97 59.93 -29.51
CA GLU A 119 15.93 59.81 -30.61
C GLU A 119 17.30 60.43 -30.29
N GLU A 120 18.26 60.18 -31.17
CA GLU A 120 19.58 60.84 -31.34
C GLU A 120 20.62 60.54 -30.24
N ASP A 121 21.89 60.25 -30.53
CA ASP A 121 22.79 60.95 -31.44
C ASP A 121 23.99 60.05 -31.81
N GLY A 122 24.58 60.27 -32.99
CA GLY A 122 25.77 59.57 -33.47
C GLY A 122 27.09 60.16 -32.93
N ALA A 123 28.17 59.37 -33.02
CA ALA A 123 29.59 59.78 -33.18
C ALA A 123 30.47 58.52 -32.94
N GLU A 124 31.07 57.94 -33.99
CA GLU A 124 32.46 58.16 -34.42
C GLU A 124 33.50 57.52 -33.49
N GLU A 125 33.99 56.31 -33.84
CA GLU A 125 35.34 56.04 -34.41
C GLU A 125 35.50 54.54 -34.76
#